data_AF-A0A543FF52-F1
#
_entry.id   AF-A0A543FF52-F1
#
_cell.length_a   1.000
_cell.length_b   1.000
_cell.length_c   1.000
_cell.angle_alpha   90.00
_cell.angle_beta   90.00
_cell.angle_gamma   90.00
#
_symmetry.space_group_name_H-M   'P 1'
#
loop_
_entity.id
_entity.type
_entity.pdbx_description
1 polymer ?
#
loop_
_entity_poly.entity_id
_entity_poly.type
_entity_poly.pdbx_seq_one_letter_code
_entity_poly.pdbx_strand_id
1 'polypeptide(L)' 'MADHNFVYDLTLDEARRRSAVVAALGDNWDPVAALAEEERAYDMLYSNLDDEQQRIYDELVQAGILPERTTGRIAG' A
#
# COMPACT_ATOMS: atom_id res chain seq x y z
N MET A 1 31.08 -23.79 28.18
CA MET A 1 29.75 -23.61 27.59
C MET A 1 29.96 -22.90 26.28
N ALA A 2 29.50 -23.46 25.15
CA ALA A 2 29.68 -22.82 23.85
C ALA A 2 28.72 -21.63 23.77
N ASP A 3 29.27 -20.45 23.53
CA ASP A 3 28.50 -19.23 23.26
C ASP A 3 27.94 -19.32 21.83
N HIS A 4 26.63 -19.55 21.71
CA HIS A 4 25.94 -19.63 20.42
C HIS A 4 25.52 -18.23 20.00
N ASN A 5 26.42 -17.50 19.34
CA ASN A 5 26.09 -16.23 18.72
C ASN A 5 25.18 -16.46 17.50
N PHE A 6 23.88 -16.18 17.65
CA PHE A 6 22.92 -16.21 16.55
C PHE A 6 22.90 -14.85 15.85
N VAL A 7 23.47 -14.79 14.64
CA VAL A 7 23.38 -13.60 13.77
C VAL A 7 22.28 -13.85 12.75
N TYR A 8 21.25 -13.02 12.77
CA TYR A 8 20.11 -13.09 11.84
C TYR A 8 20.28 -12.05 10.74
N ASP A 9 20.32 -12.49 9.48
CA ASP A 9 20.30 -11.60 8.33
C ASP A 9 18.85 -11.26 7.97
N LEU A 10 18.37 -10.13 8.51
CA LEU A 10 17.03 -9.62 8.24
C LEU A 10 16.83 -9.24 6.77
N THR A 11 17.90 -8.86 6.05
CA THR A 11 17.81 -8.49 4.64
C THR A 11 17.52 -9.73 3.79
N LEU A 12 18.26 -10.81 4.05
CA LEU A 12 18.04 -12.10 3.39
C LEU A 12 16.64 -12.65 3.70
N ASP A 13 16.22 -12.54 4.95
CA ASP A 13 14.90 -13.05 5.34
C ASP A 13 13.76 -12.23 4.73
N GLU A 14 13.88 -10.91 4.68
CA GLU A 14 12.90 -10.04 4.02
C GLU A 14 12.83 -10.33 2.51
N ALA A 15 13.97 -10.58 1.86
CA ALA A 15 13.98 -11.00 0.46
C ALA A 15 13.21 -12.31 0.27
N ARG A 16 13.42 -13.30 1.14
CA ARG A 16 12.71 -14.59 1.10
C ARG A 16 11.21 -14.40 1.31
N ARG A 17 10.80 -13.57 2.28
CA ARG A 17 9.39 -13.28 2.57
C ARG A 17 8.72 -12.62 1.37
N ARG A 18 9.36 -11.62 0.75
CA ARG A 18 8.83 -10.95 -0.46
C ARG A 18 8.71 -11.91 -1.64
N SER A 19 9.71 -12.74 -1.87
CA SER A 19 9.64 -13.75 -2.93
C SER A 19 8.49 -14.75 -2.71
N ALA A 20 8.28 -15.21 -1.48
CA ALA A 20 7.17 -16.10 -1.17
C ALA A 20 5.79 -15.44 -1.38
N VAL A 21 5.67 -14.14 -1.06
CA VAL A 21 4.44 -13.37 -1.33
C VAL A 21 4.18 -13.26 -2.83
N VAL A 22 5.18 -12.88 -3.63
CA VAL A 22 5.02 -12.77 -5.09
C VAL A 22 4.67 -14.12 -5.71
N ALA A 23 5.30 -15.20 -5.26
CA ALA A 23 4.98 -16.55 -5.73
C ALA A 23 3.53 -16.97 -5.40
N ALA A 24 3.00 -16.55 -4.24
CA ALA A 24 1.63 -16.85 -3.83
C ALA A 24 0.57 -16.09 -4.64
N LEU A 25 0.90 -14.92 -5.20
CA LEU A 25 -0.01 -14.14 -6.05
C LEU A 25 -0.20 -14.80 -7.44
N GLY A 26 0.77 -15.62 -7.87
CA GLY A 26 0.71 -16.41 -9.08
C GLY A 26 1.15 -15.68 -10.35
N ASP A 27 1.48 -16.45 -11.38
CA ASP A 27 2.12 -15.94 -12.62
C ASP A 27 1.25 -14.97 -13.44
N ASN A 28 -0.07 -14.99 -13.21
CA ASN A 28 -1.04 -14.16 -13.91
C ASN A 28 -1.33 -12.85 -13.17
N TRP A 29 -0.70 -12.61 -12.02
CA TRP A 29 -0.92 -11.39 -11.26
C TRP A 29 -0.25 -10.20 -11.97
N ASP A 30 -1.06 -9.21 -12.34
CA ASP A 30 -0.60 -7.95 -12.91
C ASP A 30 -0.57 -6.87 -11.80
N PRO A 31 0.61 -6.48 -11.29
CA PRO A 31 0.72 -5.50 -10.22
C PRO A 31 0.25 -4.10 -10.65
N VAL A 32 0.33 -3.78 -11.94
CA VAL A 32 -0.13 -2.49 -12.47
C VAL A 32 -1.65 -2.45 -12.51
N ALA A 33 -2.29 -3.54 -12.95
CA ALA A 33 -3.75 -3.66 -12.90
C ALA A 33 -4.27 -3.64 -11.47
N ALA A 34 -3.63 -4.37 -10.56
CA ALA A 34 -4.00 -4.39 -9.14
C ALA A 34 -3.94 -2.99 -8.51
N LEU A 35 -2.86 -2.23 -8.76
CA LEU A 35 -2.75 -0.86 -8.27
C LEU A 35 -3.83 0.06 -8.86
N ALA A 36 -4.14 -0.07 -10.15
CA ALA A 36 -5.20 0.71 -10.78
C ALA A 36 -6.59 0.35 -10.22
N GLU A 37 -6.82 -0.90 -9.83
CA GLU A 37 -8.04 -1.34 -9.17
C GLU A 37 -8.14 -0.81 -7.74
N GLU A 38 -7.05 -0.80 -6.98
CA GLU A 38 -7.01 -0.19 -5.64
C GLU A 38 -7.33 1.31 -5.69
N GLU A 39 -6.75 2.06 -6.64
CA GLU A 39 -7.05 3.48 -6.82
C GLU A 39 -8.53 3.73 -7.13
N ARG A 40 -9.14 2.90 -8.00
CA ARG A 40 -10.58 2.97 -8.28
C ARG A 40 -11.42 2.61 -7.06
N ALA A 41 -11.04 1.59 -6.31
CA ALA A 41 -11.74 1.20 -5.09
C ALA A 41 -11.68 2.32 -4.06
N TYR A 42 -10.55 3.01 -3.92
CA TYR A 42 -10.42 4.18 -3.05
C TYR A 42 -11.34 5.32 -3.52
N ASP A 43 -11.36 5.65 -4.82
CA ASP A 43 -12.27 6.67 -5.37
C ASP A 43 -13.74 6.32 -5.10
N MET A 44 -14.11 5.05 -5.21
CA MET A 44 -15.45 4.59 -4.88
C MET A 44 -15.75 4.68 -3.39
N LEU A 45 -14.79 4.33 -2.53
CA LEU A 45 -14.96 4.33 -1.07
C LEU A 45 -15.26 5.73 -0.52
N TYR A 46 -14.62 6.75 -1.07
CA TYR A 46 -14.85 8.15 -0.71
C TYR A 46 -15.70 8.89 -1.74
N SER A 47 -16.47 8.15 -2.56
CA SER A 47 -17.47 8.74 -3.43
C SER A 47 -18.72 9.10 -2.63
N ASN A 48 -19.38 10.18 -3.01
CA ASN A 48 -20.67 10.61 -2.45
C ASN A 48 -20.66 10.85 -0.93
N LEU A 49 -19.55 11.36 -0.39
CA LEU A 49 -19.52 11.84 0.98
C LEU A 49 -20.51 13.00 1.15
N ASP A 50 -21.23 12.97 2.27
CA ASP A 50 -21.98 14.15 2.71
C ASP A 50 -21.02 15.22 3.27
N ASP A 51 -21.57 16.41 3.58
CA ASP A 51 -20.77 17.56 4.01
C ASP A 51 -19.97 17.29 5.31
N GLU A 52 -20.51 16.49 6.23
CA GLU A 52 -19.82 16.14 7.48
C GLU A 52 -18.70 15.13 7.22
N GLN A 53 -18.99 14.12 6.41
CA GLN A 53 -18.03 13.10 6.00
C GLN A 53 -16.87 13.70 5.19
N GLN A 54 -17.16 14.64 4.29
CA GLN A 54 -16.15 15.36 3.52
C GLN A 54 -15.22 16.17 4.42
N ARG A 55 -15.78 16.89 5.41
CA ARG A 55 -14.97 17.64 6.39
C ARG A 55 -14.03 16.72 7.16
N ILE A 56 -14.50 15.56 7.61
CA ILE A 56 -13.68 14.57 8.33
C ILE A 56 -12.60 14.01 7.40
N TYR A 57 -12.94 13.68 6.15
CA TYR A 57 -11.98 13.23 5.16
C TYR A 57 -10.84 14.25 4.97
N ASP A 58 -11.17 15.52 4.79
CA ASP A 58 -10.19 16.60 4.62
C ASP A 58 -9.29 16.77 5.86
N GLU A 59 -9.85 16.68 7.07
CA GLU A 59 -9.08 16.72 8.32
C GLU A 59 -8.10 15.55 8.43
N LEU A 60 -8.51 14.35 8.04
CA LEU A 60 -7.67 13.17 8.06
C LEU A 60 -6.53 13.25 7.03
N VAL A 61 -6.79 13.81 5.86
CA VAL A 61 -5.76 14.09 4.84
C VAL A 61 -4.78 15.12 5.38
N GLN A 62 -5.26 16.24 5.94
CA GLN A 62 -4.40 17.28 6.51
C GLN A 62 -3.53 16.76 7.67
N ALA A 63 -4.05 15.84 8.48
CA ALA A 63 -3.32 15.20 9.57
C ALA A 63 -2.31 14.14 9.09
N GLY A 64 -2.30 13.79 7.80
CA GLY A 64 -1.46 12.73 7.23
C GLY A 64 -1.90 11.31 7.61
N ILE A 65 -3.13 11.16 8.12
CA ILE A 65 -3.72 9.85 8.42
C ILE A 65 -4.21 9.20 7.12
N LEU A 66 -4.82 9.99 6.24
CA LEU A 66 -5.12 9.59 4.87
C LEU A 66 -4.08 10.19 3.91
N PRO A 67 -3.74 9.47 2.83
CA PRO A 67 -2.77 9.94 1.86
C PRO A 67 -3.28 11.18 1.10
N GLU A 68 -2.40 12.15 0.88
CA GLU A 68 -2.67 13.27 -0.03
C GLU A 68 -2.73 12.75 -1.47
N ARG A 69 -3.90 12.83 -2.10
CA ARG A 69 -4.02 12.48 -3.52
C ARG A 69 -3.46 13.63 -4.36
N THR A 70 -2.21 13.50 -4.80
CA THR A 70 -1.79 14.22 -6.00
C THR A 70 -2.59 13.58 -7.13
N THR A 71 -3.69 14.20 -7.56
CA THR A 71 -4.42 13.74 -8.75
C THR A 71 -3.37 13.54 -9.83
N GLY A 72 -3.18 12.30 -10.30
CA GLY A 72 -2.12 11.92 -11.21
C GLY A 72 -2.22 12.67 -12.54
N ARG A 73 -1.82 13.94 -12.56
CA ARG A 73 -1.45 14.65 -13.77
C ARG A 73 -0.06 14.16 -14.10
N ILE A 74 -0.01 13.03 -14.80
CA ILE A 74 1.09 12.78 -15.71
C ILE A 74 1.01 13.93 -16.73
N ALA A 75 1.80 14.99 -16.49
CA ALA A 75 2.25 15.86 -17.55
C ALA A 75 3.31 15.05 -18.31
N GLY A 76 2.88 14.38 -19.36
CA GLY A 76 3.71 13.64 -20.30
C GLY A 76 3.19 13.93 -21.70
#